data_AF-A0A0S9PZM0-F1
#
_entry.id   AF-A0A0S9PZM0-F1
#
_cell.length_a   1.000
_cell.length_b   1.000
_cell.length_c   1.000
_cell.angle_alpha   90.00
_cell.angle_beta   90.00
_cell.angle_gamma   90.00
#
_symmetry.space_group_name_H-M   'P 1'
#
loop_
_entity.id
_entity.type
_entity.pdbx_description
1 polymer ?
#
loop_
_entity_poly.entity_id
_entity_poly.type
_entity_poly.pdbx_seq_one_letter_code
_entity_poly.pdbx_strand_id
1 'polypeptide(L)'
;MSVERITLRLPPGFSPEIHEAALVKLIADQYGTGFVIDSIDLQSGTAKASRQAAITEVTENRATSSFDVRLARGTKPSDGDGAAAKLEDQYPGHYMTRFEPFLGRATLTRLSDDEARCRGAVSTALGVKPWDIEVKRRRDGGYDLMLPRSYQPSRHLTKLEEVATLVVGQEGWYVKADAQKLVASIIPSEPPTFPEGIAFPLKRLGKGDIDRVPFGMILPEPGETSGPEMTIDWTASAWALVAGTPGSGKTVSLSAIIADALSNGSDLVVVDDVSKAVDFEWCKPFCRSGGWGCDSLPAAVAALELVREEGAKRAQVLKRMGINNWLDMPSGERFTPILVIVDEVSALVVADPVPKGVPKDHPIYLEIAERNLARAMLQRAMRKIIAELRFVGVRMILSTQATNANTGVDPAMRTLIGHKILQGVNPSKAARTQIFADESAVPTVPENVKSGGPRARGVGVATLEGQAPEIYKSYFATTGDYGRALLALGVPTRANPSPTSAQIDKFLPSLDDTGSERDSGGRGGGRGPELAPSGRPAAQVAAEMGDQYGVALHDGSLGSNAYEVANAARRAAAVGGGSSKATAKQKREAAEEAAHAARSGEVTVRRAPAASAAAVDDF
;
A
#
# COMPACT_ATOMS: atom_id res chain seq x y z
N MET A 1 -18.18 21.96 61.07
CA MET A 1 -16.77 22.10 61.50
C MET A 1 -16.71 22.38 63.00
N SER A 2 -16.24 21.46 63.84
CA SER A 2 -15.93 21.74 65.25
C SER A 2 -14.42 21.97 65.42
N VAL A 3 -14.03 23.21 65.70
CA VAL A 3 -12.67 23.54 66.13
C VAL A 3 -12.66 23.49 67.66
N GLU A 4 -11.85 22.61 68.22
CA GLU A 4 -11.63 22.58 69.66
C GLU A 4 -10.65 23.70 70.00
N ARG A 5 -11.10 24.68 70.79
CA ARG A 5 -10.30 25.84 71.20
C ARG A 5 -10.14 25.83 72.70
N ILE A 6 -8.91 25.97 73.16
CA ILE A 6 -8.58 26.10 74.58
C ILE A 6 -7.93 27.46 74.83
N THR A 7 -8.20 28.03 75.99
CA THR A 7 -7.57 29.27 76.47
C THR A 7 -6.93 28.99 77.82
N LEU A 8 -5.64 29.31 77.94
CA LEU A 8 -4.81 29.01 79.10
C LEU A 8 -4.31 30.30 79.72
N ARG A 9 -4.29 30.38 81.05
CA ARG A 9 -3.64 31.47 81.77
C ARG A 9 -2.14 31.19 81.88
N LEU A 10 -1.35 32.21 81.57
CA LEU A 10 0.10 32.17 81.64
C LEU A 10 0.56 32.65 83.03
N PRO A 11 1.65 32.07 83.57
CA PRO A 11 2.20 32.48 84.85
C PRO A 11 2.79 33.91 84.79
N PRO A 12 2.86 34.63 85.92
CA PRO A 12 3.52 35.93 86.00
C PRO A 12 4.98 35.83 85.53
N GLY A 13 5.41 36.72 84.62
CA GLY A 13 6.77 36.71 84.06
C GLY A 13 6.99 35.76 82.87
N PHE A 14 5.91 35.26 82.23
CA PHE A 14 6.02 34.44 81.04
C PHE A 14 6.68 35.18 79.86
N SER A 15 7.83 34.68 79.39
CA SER A 15 8.45 35.08 78.11
C SER A 15 8.22 34.01 77.03
N PRO A 16 7.64 34.35 75.87
CA PRO A 16 7.46 33.42 74.75
C PRO A 16 8.78 32.81 74.27
N GLU A 17 9.84 33.60 74.19
CA GLU A 17 11.15 33.17 73.67
C GLU A 17 11.82 32.07 74.51
N ILE A 18 11.45 31.98 75.79
CA ILE A 18 12.04 31.03 76.75
C ILE A 18 11.08 29.88 77.06
N HIS A 19 9.77 30.15 77.12
CA HIS A 19 8.79 29.23 77.70
C HIS A 19 7.82 28.60 76.69
N GLU A 20 7.90 28.93 75.40
CA GLU A 20 6.98 28.39 74.38
C GLU A 20 7.05 26.85 74.27
N ALA A 21 8.26 26.27 74.26
CA ALA A 21 8.40 24.80 74.21
C ALA A 21 7.79 24.10 75.44
N ALA A 22 7.92 24.71 76.62
CA ALA A 22 7.31 24.19 77.84
C ALA A 22 5.77 24.34 77.81
N LEU A 23 5.25 25.43 77.23
CA LEU A 23 3.82 25.65 77.04
C LEU A 23 3.22 24.63 76.06
N VAL A 24 3.89 24.32 74.94
CA VAL A 24 3.46 23.27 73.99
C VAL A 24 3.40 21.91 74.68
N LYS A 25 4.41 21.58 75.51
CA LYS A 25 4.42 20.35 76.29
C LYS A 25 3.27 20.30 77.31
N LEU A 26 3.03 21.39 78.03
CA LEU A 26 1.92 21.50 78.99
C LEU A 26 0.56 21.30 78.29
N ILE A 27 0.38 21.90 77.11
CA ILE A 27 -0.83 21.73 76.31
C ILE A 27 -1.01 20.25 75.91
N ALA A 28 0.06 19.60 75.48
CA ALA A 28 0.04 18.18 75.12
C ALA A 28 -0.27 17.27 76.33
N ASP A 29 0.32 17.56 77.49
CA ASP A 29 0.15 16.78 78.72
C ASP A 29 -1.27 16.94 79.32
N GLN A 30 -1.88 18.12 79.21
CA GLN A 30 -3.19 18.42 79.82
C GLN A 30 -4.39 18.24 78.87
N TYR A 31 -4.22 18.51 77.58
CA TYR A 31 -5.32 18.53 76.60
C TYR A 31 -5.11 17.55 75.43
N GLY A 32 -4.00 16.80 75.44
CA GLY A 32 -3.65 15.84 74.39
C GLY A 32 -2.85 16.47 73.24
N THR A 33 -2.24 15.62 72.41
CA THR A 33 -1.36 16.06 71.32
C THR A 33 -2.13 16.68 70.14
N GLY A 34 -1.46 17.52 69.34
CA GLY A 34 -1.99 18.08 68.09
C GLY A 34 -2.68 19.44 68.19
N PHE A 35 -2.66 20.09 69.35
CA PHE A 35 -3.02 21.51 69.47
C PHE A 35 -1.90 22.42 68.95
N VAL A 36 -2.28 23.51 68.27
CA VAL A 36 -1.37 24.56 67.79
C VAL A 36 -1.71 25.86 68.50
N ILE A 37 -0.69 26.59 68.97
CA ILE A 37 -0.88 27.89 69.62
C ILE A 37 -1.27 28.91 68.54
N ASP A 38 -2.46 29.48 68.65
CA ASP A 38 -3.01 30.46 67.71
C ASP A 38 -2.53 31.88 68.04
N SER A 39 -2.44 32.22 69.33
CA SER A 39 -2.04 33.54 69.80
C SER A 39 -1.60 33.52 71.27
N ILE A 40 -0.57 34.31 71.59
CA ILE A 40 -0.15 34.60 72.97
C ILE A 40 -0.37 36.09 73.23
N ASP A 41 -1.19 36.41 74.23
CA ASP A 41 -1.43 37.79 74.66
C ASP A 41 -0.79 38.01 76.04
N LEU A 42 0.32 38.75 76.03
CA LEU A 42 1.11 39.06 77.22
C LEU A 42 0.47 40.13 78.10
N GLN A 43 -0.43 40.96 77.57
CA GLN A 43 -1.14 41.97 78.37
C GLN A 43 -2.25 41.34 79.20
N SER A 44 -2.98 40.39 78.63
CA SER A 44 -4.02 39.64 79.36
C SER A 44 -3.48 38.38 80.07
N GLY A 45 -2.23 38.01 79.83
CA GLY A 45 -1.60 36.82 80.41
C GLY A 45 -2.26 35.53 79.95
N THR A 46 -2.68 35.43 78.68
CA THR A 46 -3.37 34.24 78.15
C THR A 46 -2.78 33.73 76.84
N ALA A 47 -2.82 32.42 76.63
CA ALA A 47 -2.52 31.77 75.37
C ALA A 47 -3.75 31.02 74.85
N LYS A 48 -4.02 31.15 73.55
CA LYS A 48 -5.09 30.43 72.86
C LYS A 48 -4.48 29.37 71.95
N ALA A 49 -5.00 28.15 72.01
CA ALA A 49 -4.57 27.06 71.14
C ALA A 49 -5.79 26.35 70.56
N SER A 50 -5.65 25.84 69.33
CA SER A 50 -6.73 25.11 68.66
C SER A 50 -6.26 23.80 68.04
N ARG A 51 -7.16 22.82 68.03
CA ARG A 51 -7.03 21.54 67.32
C ARG A 51 -8.30 21.30 66.53
N GLN A 52 -8.18 20.91 65.26
CA GLN A 52 -9.36 20.50 64.49
C GLN A 52 -9.68 19.03 64.79
N ALA A 53 -10.91 18.76 65.23
CA ALA A 53 -11.39 17.40 65.38
C ALA A 53 -11.49 16.74 64.00
N ALA A 54 -10.92 15.53 63.86
CA ALA A 54 -11.02 14.72 62.66
C ALA A 54 -12.45 14.19 62.54
N ILE A 55 -13.31 14.92 61.83
CA ILE A 55 -14.58 14.41 61.35
C ILE A 55 -14.34 14.00 59.90
N THR A 56 -14.22 12.69 59.68
CA THR A 56 -14.35 12.06 58.36
C THR A 56 -15.81 12.22 57.96
N GLU A 57 -16.16 13.32 57.30
CA GLU A 57 -17.49 13.50 56.72
C GLU A 57 -17.58 12.58 55.48
N VAL A 58 -17.97 11.33 55.71
CA VAL A 58 -18.27 10.36 54.66
C VAL A 58 -19.58 10.78 54.02
N THR A 59 -19.50 11.58 52.95
CA THR A 59 -20.66 11.77 52.07
C THR A 59 -20.70 10.56 51.13
N GLU A 60 -21.31 9.47 51.59
CA GLU A 60 -21.39 8.22 50.83
C GLU A 60 -22.38 8.38 49.66
N ASN A 61 -21.88 8.34 48.42
CA ASN A 61 -22.75 8.23 47.27
C ASN A 61 -23.03 6.74 46.99
N ARG A 62 -24.16 6.24 47.51
CA ARG A 62 -24.56 4.83 47.40
C ARG A 62 -24.71 4.33 45.95
N ALA A 63 -24.87 5.23 44.98
CA ALA A 63 -25.01 4.86 43.56
C ALA A 63 -23.67 4.48 42.89
N THR A 64 -22.53 4.97 43.39
CA THR A 64 -21.19 4.78 42.79
C THR A 64 -20.19 4.11 43.74
N SER A 65 -20.60 3.74 44.96
CA SER A 65 -19.70 3.22 46.00
C SER A 65 -18.43 4.09 46.14
N SER A 66 -18.64 5.41 46.12
CA SER A 66 -17.58 6.42 46.19
C SER A 66 -17.76 7.29 47.43
N PHE A 67 -16.65 7.65 48.05
CA PHE A 67 -16.62 8.58 49.18
C PHE A 67 -15.36 9.44 49.13
N ASP A 68 -15.39 10.53 49.89
CA ASP A 68 -14.31 11.51 49.88
C ASP A 68 -13.52 11.49 51.17
N VAL A 69 -12.20 11.61 51.01
CA VAL A 69 -11.24 11.65 52.10
C VAL A 69 -10.53 12.99 52.07
N ARG A 70 -10.35 13.57 53.26
CA ARG A 70 -9.62 14.82 53.43
C ARG A 70 -8.11 14.55 53.35
N LEU A 71 -7.42 15.29 52.50
CA LEU A 71 -5.97 15.25 52.35
C LEU A 71 -5.29 16.03 53.48
N ALA A 72 -4.02 15.72 53.74
CA ALA A 72 -3.23 16.42 54.74
C ALA A 72 -3.05 17.90 54.36
N ARG A 73 -2.95 18.76 55.38
CA ARG A 73 -2.74 20.20 55.14
C ARG A 73 -1.37 20.40 54.49
N GLY A 74 -1.35 21.05 53.32
CA GLY A 74 -0.12 21.29 52.56
C GLY A 74 0.22 20.23 51.49
N THR A 75 -0.66 19.24 51.27
CA THR A 75 -0.52 18.29 50.15
C THR A 75 -0.40 19.04 48.82
N LYS A 76 0.68 18.79 48.09
CA LYS A 76 0.96 19.37 46.77
C LYS A 76 0.49 18.42 45.66
N PRO A 77 0.28 18.92 44.44
CA PRO A 77 0.01 18.07 43.27
C PRO A 77 1.04 16.96 43.04
N SER A 78 2.31 17.20 43.41
CA SER A 78 3.40 16.20 43.33
C SER A 78 3.22 15.01 44.27
N ASP A 79 2.45 15.17 45.34
CA ASP A 79 2.34 14.17 46.40
C ASP A 79 1.27 13.11 46.09
N GLY A 80 0.63 13.21 44.92
CA GLY A 80 -0.51 12.37 44.52
C GLY A 80 -0.22 10.88 44.57
N ASP A 81 0.95 10.43 44.09
CA ASP A 81 1.29 9.00 44.07
C ASP A 81 1.41 8.42 45.50
N GLY A 82 2.05 9.17 46.41
CA GLY A 82 2.17 8.76 47.82
C GLY A 82 0.83 8.82 48.56
N ALA A 83 -0.01 9.81 48.23
CA ALA A 83 -1.36 9.90 48.76
C ALA A 83 -2.25 8.74 48.28
N ALA A 84 -2.16 8.36 47.00
CA ALA A 84 -2.88 7.24 46.42
C ALA A 84 -2.51 5.94 47.14
N ALA A 85 -1.22 5.61 47.22
CA ALA A 85 -0.74 4.38 47.86
C ALA A 85 -1.20 4.29 49.33
N LYS A 86 -1.06 5.38 50.09
CA LYS A 86 -1.49 5.41 51.49
C LYS A 86 -3.01 5.21 51.64
N LEU A 87 -3.81 5.80 50.76
CA LEU A 87 -5.26 5.68 50.81
C LEU A 87 -5.72 4.28 50.37
N GLU A 88 -5.05 3.67 49.39
CA GLU A 88 -5.33 2.30 48.97
C GLU A 88 -4.97 1.27 50.05
N ASP A 89 -3.87 1.47 50.79
CA ASP A 89 -3.52 0.65 51.97
C ASP A 89 -4.56 0.80 53.10
N GLN A 90 -5.08 2.01 53.29
CA GLN A 90 -6.06 2.31 54.34
C GLN A 90 -7.47 1.82 53.99
N TYR A 91 -7.83 1.80 52.70
CA TYR A 91 -9.15 1.40 52.20
C TYR A 91 -9.02 0.35 51.09
N PRO A 92 -8.73 -0.92 51.43
CA PRO A 92 -8.55 -1.98 50.45
C PRO A 92 -9.76 -2.10 49.48
N GLY A 93 -9.46 -2.27 48.19
CA GLY A 93 -10.47 -2.35 47.11
C GLY A 93 -11.10 -1.01 46.71
N HIS A 94 -10.69 0.10 47.33
CA HIS A 94 -11.06 1.45 46.89
C HIS A 94 -9.83 2.16 46.34
N TYR A 95 -10.01 2.81 45.20
CA TYR A 95 -8.94 3.47 44.48
C TYR A 95 -9.19 4.96 44.37
N MET A 96 -8.12 5.75 44.40
CA MET A 96 -8.24 7.18 44.15
C MET A 96 -8.67 7.43 42.70
N THR A 97 -9.79 8.11 42.53
CA THR A 97 -10.43 8.43 41.23
C THR A 97 -10.52 9.93 40.97
N ARG A 98 -10.26 10.75 41.99
CA ARG A 98 -10.09 12.20 41.83
C ARG A 98 -9.14 12.71 42.91
N PHE A 99 -8.23 13.59 42.53
CA PHE A 99 -7.25 14.19 43.43
C PHE A 99 -7.29 15.72 43.33
N GLU A 100 -7.80 16.38 44.37
CA GLU A 100 -7.98 17.83 44.44
C GLU A 100 -7.17 18.41 45.61
N PRO A 101 -5.83 18.45 45.50
CA PRO A 101 -4.93 18.87 46.59
C PRO A 101 -5.21 20.30 47.06
N PHE A 102 -5.59 21.21 46.17
CA PHE A 102 -5.96 22.58 46.50
C PHE A 102 -7.25 22.70 47.30
N LEU A 103 -8.18 21.76 47.11
CA LEU A 103 -9.40 21.63 47.91
C LEU A 103 -9.19 20.74 49.15
N GLY A 104 -7.98 20.17 49.31
CA GLY A 104 -7.65 19.27 50.39
C GLY A 104 -8.49 18.00 50.40
N ARG A 105 -8.88 17.49 49.22
CA ARG A 105 -9.83 16.37 49.06
C ARG A 105 -9.35 15.37 48.01
N ALA A 106 -9.61 14.10 48.24
CA ALA A 106 -9.50 13.03 47.25
C ALA A 106 -10.77 12.18 47.29
N THR A 107 -11.21 11.72 46.12
CA THR A 107 -12.37 10.82 46.00
C THR A 107 -11.86 9.40 45.80
N LEU A 108 -12.31 8.49 46.65
CA LEU A 108 -12.07 7.06 46.54
C LEU A 108 -13.33 6.37 45.99
N THR A 109 -13.14 5.50 45.00
CA THR A 109 -14.22 4.72 44.38
C THR A 109 -13.85 3.26 44.39
N ARG A 110 -14.81 2.40 44.70
CA ARG A 110 -14.62 0.95 44.59
C ARG A 110 -14.54 0.54 43.12
N LEU A 111 -13.47 -0.12 42.73
CA LEU A 111 -13.29 -0.70 41.39
C LEU A 111 -13.06 -2.20 41.51
N SER A 112 -13.48 -2.98 40.51
CA SER A 112 -13.03 -4.37 40.42
C SER A 112 -11.55 -4.44 40.02
N ASP A 113 -10.88 -5.57 40.28
CA ASP A 113 -9.49 -5.78 39.89
C ASP A 113 -9.27 -5.57 38.37
N ASP A 114 -10.23 -6.05 37.56
CA ASP A 114 -10.24 -5.85 36.11
C ASP A 114 -10.37 -4.37 35.70
N GLU A 115 -11.21 -3.60 36.37
CA GLU A 115 -11.37 -2.15 36.13
C GLU A 115 -10.10 -1.40 36.54
N ALA A 116 -9.54 -1.72 37.71
CA ALA A 116 -8.29 -1.14 38.19
C ALA A 116 -7.13 -1.45 37.23
N ARG A 117 -7.02 -2.69 36.74
CA ARG A 117 -6.04 -3.10 35.72
C ARG A 117 -6.24 -2.34 34.42
N CYS A 118 -7.47 -2.25 33.92
CA CYS A 118 -7.76 -1.52 32.68
C CYS A 118 -7.38 -0.05 32.80
N ARG A 119 -7.81 0.61 33.88
CA ARG A 119 -7.47 2.01 34.18
C ARG A 119 -5.96 2.23 34.27
N GLY A 120 -5.24 1.32 34.93
CA GLY A 120 -3.79 1.34 35.01
C GLY A 120 -3.15 1.32 33.63
N ALA A 121 -3.49 0.33 32.80
CA ALA A 121 -2.98 0.19 31.43
C ALA A 121 -3.28 1.43 30.56
N VAL A 122 -4.51 1.94 30.61
CA VAL A 122 -4.92 3.16 29.90
C VAL A 122 -4.13 4.38 30.38
N SER A 123 -3.97 4.56 31.69
CA SER A 123 -3.22 5.70 32.25
C SER A 123 -1.75 5.69 31.81
N THR A 124 -1.12 4.52 31.77
CA THR A 124 0.24 4.34 31.25
C THR A 124 0.32 4.66 29.75
N ALA A 125 -0.60 4.15 28.94
CA ALA A 125 -0.66 4.41 27.51
C ALA A 125 -0.81 5.90 27.19
N LEU A 126 -1.62 6.61 27.98
CA LEU A 126 -1.88 8.05 27.84
C LEU A 126 -0.83 8.93 28.53
N GLY A 127 0.05 8.37 29.36
CA GLY A 127 1.05 9.12 30.13
C GLY A 127 0.45 10.05 31.17
N VAL A 128 -0.69 9.66 31.78
CA VAL A 128 -1.39 10.41 32.83
C VAL A 128 -1.49 9.59 34.11
N LYS A 129 -2.03 10.17 35.18
CA LYS A 129 -2.22 9.44 36.43
C LYS A 129 -3.51 8.62 36.40
N PRO A 130 -3.58 7.49 37.14
CA PRO A 130 -4.78 6.63 37.12
C PRO A 130 -6.07 7.36 37.53
N TRP A 131 -6.00 8.35 38.42
CA TRP A 131 -7.15 9.15 38.84
C TRP A 131 -7.57 10.24 37.82
N ASP A 132 -6.86 10.39 36.71
CA ASP A 132 -7.30 11.24 35.60
C ASP A 132 -8.16 10.46 34.59
N ILE A 133 -8.34 9.16 34.80
CA ILE A 133 -9.12 8.25 33.96
C ILE A 133 -10.26 7.66 34.78
N GLU A 134 -11.49 7.83 34.31
CA GLU A 134 -12.62 7.04 34.84
C GLU A 134 -12.83 5.83 33.94
N VAL A 135 -13.09 4.68 34.56
CA VAL A 135 -13.35 3.42 33.87
C VAL A 135 -14.62 2.81 34.41
N LYS A 136 -15.38 2.17 33.54
CA LYS A 136 -16.54 1.37 33.93
C LYS A 136 -16.65 0.15 33.04
N ARG A 137 -16.87 -1.02 33.62
CA ARG A 137 -17.13 -2.23 32.84
C ARG A 137 -18.45 -2.12 32.07
N ARG A 138 -18.45 -2.57 30.81
CA ARG A 138 -19.65 -2.64 29.98
C ARG A 138 -20.40 -3.96 30.18
N ARG A 139 -21.68 -3.99 29.80
CA ARG A 139 -22.56 -5.18 29.93
C ARG A 139 -22.20 -6.29 28.94
N ASP A 140 -21.77 -5.90 27.75
CA ASP A 140 -21.32 -6.77 26.65
C ASP A 140 -19.85 -7.21 26.79
N GLY A 141 -19.20 -6.88 27.91
CA GLY A 141 -17.77 -7.02 28.11
C GLY A 141 -16.99 -5.78 27.65
N GLY A 142 -15.72 -5.68 28.03
CA GLY A 142 -14.91 -4.49 27.78
C GLY A 142 -15.24 -3.33 28.72
N TYR A 143 -14.88 -2.10 28.32
CA TYR A 143 -14.80 -0.94 29.22
C TYR A 143 -15.21 0.37 28.55
N ASP A 144 -15.99 1.20 29.24
CA ASP A 144 -16.20 2.60 28.91
C ASP A 144 -15.24 3.47 29.73
N LEU A 145 -14.68 4.47 29.07
CA LEU A 145 -13.61 5.32 29.59
C LEU A 145 -14.01 6.79 29.49
N MET A 146 -13.74 7.55 30.53
CA MET A 146 -13.56 9.00 30.41
C MET A 146 -12.08 9.32 30.27
N LEU A 147 -11.76 10.01 29.19
CA LEU A 147 -10.42 10.38 28.80
C LEU A 147 -10.01 11.71 29.44
N PRO A 148 -8.70 11.93 29.66
CA PRO A 148 -8.22 13.17 30.25
C PRO A 148 -8.28 14.28 29.20
N ARG A 149 -8.29 15.55 29.63
CA ARG A 149 -8.27 16.72 28.73
C ARG A 149 -7.04 16.76 27.81
N SER A 150 -5.98 16.06 28.16
CA SER A 150 -4.77 15.92 27.35
C SER A 150 -4.91 14.90 26.20
N TYR A 151 -6.03 14.20 26.09
CA TYR A 151 -6.23 13.21 25.04
C TYR A 151 -6.21 13.85 23.65
N GLN A 152 -5.43 13.25 22.74
CA GLN A 152 -5.32 13.65 21.35
C GLN A 152 -5.31 12.36 20.49
N PRO A 153 -6.28 12.19 19.56
CA PRO A 153 -6.38 10.97 18.74
C PRO A 153 -5.07 10.62 18.02
N SER A 154 -4.43 11.61 17.40
CA SER A 154 -3.17 11.46 16.63
C SER A 154 -1.99 10.96 17.46
N ARG A 155 -2.02 11.13 18.79
CA ARG A 155 -0.95 10.72 19.69
C ARG A 155 -1.28 9.44 20.47
N HIS A 156 -2.55 9.21 20.75
CA HIS A 156 -2.97 8.26 21.77
C HIS A 156 -3.84 7.11 21.26
N LEU A 157 -4.54 7.24 20.13
CA LEU A 157 -5.49 6.23 19.68
C LEU A 157 -4.83 4.86 19.48
N THR A 158 -3.72 4.80 18.73
CA THR A 158 -2.97 3.55 18.49
C THR A 158 -2.49 2.88 19.78
N LYS A 159 -2.17 3.66 20.82
CA LYS A 159 -1.77 3.11 22.12
C LYS A 159 -2.97 2.54 22.88
N LEU A 160 -4.14 3.15 22.75
CA LEU A 160 -5.37 2.61 23.32
C LEU A 160 -5.80 1.31 22.59
N GLU A 161 -5.60 1.24 21.28
CA GLU A 161 -5.82 0.02 20.48
C GLU A 161 -4.88 -1.11 20.93
N GLU A 162 -3.61 -0.80 21.23
CA GLU A 162 -2.66 -1.76 21.81
C GLU A 162 -3.13 -2.26 23.18
N VAL A 163 -3.63 -1.36 24.05
CA VAL A 163 -4.20 -1.75 25.34
C VAL A 163 -5.38 -2.70 25.14
N ALA A 164 -6.31 -2.37 24.25
CA ALA A 164 -7.49 -3.17 23.95
C ALA A 164 -7.13 -4.58 23.43
N THR A 165 -6.15 -4.69 22.54
CA THR A 165 -5.82 -5.94 21.86
C THR A 165 -4.81 -6.83 22.59
N LEU A 166 -3.88 -6.25 23.37
CA LEU A 166 -2.76 -6.98 23.96
C LEU A 166 -2.73 -6.99 25.49
N VAL A 167 -3.35 -6.01 26.17
CA VAL A 167 -3.16 -5.81 27.62
C VAL A 167 -4.39 -6.17 28.43
N VAL A 168 -5.56 -5.65 28.05
CA VAL A 168 -6.80 -5.80 28.84
C VAL A 168 -7.84 -6.67 28.14
N GLY A 169 -7.76 -6.78 26.82
CA GLY A 169 -8.62 -7.63 26.00
C GLY A 169 -7.82 -8.71 25.29
N GLN A 170 -8.22 -8.99 24.05
CA GLN A 170 -7.61 -9.97 23.16
C GLN A 170 -7.64 -9.45 21.72
N GLU A 171 -6.94 -10.14 20.81
CA GLU A 171 -6.95 -9.82 19.38
C GLU A 171 -8.40 -9.66 18.86
N GLY A 172 -8.65 -8.61 18.09
CA GLY A 172 -9.98 -8.26 17.58
C GLY A 172 -10.76 -7.25 18.42
N TRP A 173 -10.43 -7.06 19.70
CA TRP A 173 -10.99 -5.97 20.49
C TRP A 173 -10.53 -4.63 19.93
N TYR A 174 -11.39 -3.62 20.01
CA TYR A 174 -11.15 -2.34 19.37
C TYR A 174 -11.59 -1.16 20.22
N VAL A 175 -11.14 0.04 19.85
CA VAL A 175 -11.45 1.28 20.56
C VAL A 175 -12.27 2.21 19.69
N LYS A 176 -13.41 2.68 20.20
CA LYS A 176 -14.15 3.82 19.64
C LYS A 176 -14.00 5.01 20.56
N ALA A 177 -13.39 6.09 20.08
CA ALA A 177 -13.16 7.31 20.85
C ALA A 177 -13.89 8.52 20.25
N ASP A 178 -14.51 9.32 21.11
CA ASP A 178 -15.06 10.65 20.77
C ASP A 178 -14.18 11.70 21.49
N ALA A 179 -13.27 12.28 20.73
CA ALA A 179 -12.30 13.25 21.26
C ALA A 179 -12.95 14.54 21.76
N GLN A 180 -14.11 14.93 21.21
CA GLN A 180 -14.82 16.14 21.63
C GLN A 180 -15.47 15.94 22.99
N LYS A 181 -16.02 14.76 23.24
CA LYS A 181 -16.64 14.39 24.51
C LYS A 181 -15.65 13.82 25.52
N LEU A 182 -14.41 13.56 25.11
CA LEU A 182 -13.38 12.89 25.92
C LEU A 182 -13.88 11.56 26.48
N VAL A 183 -14.52 10.75 25.63
CA VAL A 183 -14.95 9.40 25.99
C VAL A 183 -14.37 8.39 25.01
N ALA A 184 -14.11 7.18 25.50
CA ALA A 184 -13.80 6.04 24.65
C ALA A 184 -14.46 4.77 25.17
N SER A 185 -14.66 3.81 24.28
CA SER A 185 -15.09 2.47 24.63
C SER A 185 -14.11 1.46 24.06
N ILE A 186 -13.62 0.57 24.92
CA ILE A 186 -12.94 -0.67 24.55
C ILE A 186 -14.02 -1.73 24.38
N ILE A 187 -14.21 -2.21 23.16
CA ILE A 187 -15.34 -3.05 22.77
C ILE A 187 -14.83 -4.44 22.39
N PRO A 188 -15.35 -5.52 23.01
CA PRO A 188 -15.02 -6.88 22.62
C PRO A 188 -15.47 -7.20 21.20
N SER A 189 -14.60 -7.85 20.45
CA SER A 189 -14.91 -8.43 19.15
C SER A 189 -13.93 -9.54 18.83
N GLU A 190 -14.35 -10.43 17.93
CA GLU A 190 -13.43 -11.32 17.24
C GLU A 190 -12.59 -10.52 16.23
N PRO A 191 -11.40 -11.01 15.86
CA PRO A 191 -10.58 -10.42 14.79
C PRO A 191 -11.36 -10.29 13.48
N PRO A 192 -11.31 -9.13 12.79
CA PRO A 192 -12.04 -8.93 11.56
C PRO A 192 -11.73 -9.99 10.51
N THR A 193 -12.77 -10.55 9.90
CA THR A 193 -12.62 -11.61 8.91
C THR A 193 -13.73 -11.57 7.87
N PHE A 194 -13.53 -12.28 6.77
CA PHE A 194 -14.54 -12.42 5.73
C PHE A 194 -15.50 -13.58 5.99
N PRO A 195 -16.72 -13.53 5.43
CA PRO A 195 -17.53 -14.71 5.18
C PRO A 195 -16.80 -15.73 4.30
N GLU A 196 -17.23 -17.00 4.30
CA GLU A 196 -16.62 -18.07 3.48
C GLU A 196 -16.66 -17.76 1.98
N GLY A 197 -17.74 -17.17 1.50
CA GLY A 197 -17.90 -16.66 0.15
C GLY A 197 -18.74 -15.40 0.16
N ILE A 198 -18.52 -14.51 -0.80
CA ILE A 198 -19.32 -13.30 -0.98
C ILE A 198 -20.01 -13.41 -2.31
N ALA A 199 -21.33 -13.60 -2.28
CA ALA A 199 -22.11 -13.76 -3.50
C ALA A 199 -22.08 -12.46 -4.33
N PHE A 200 -21.91 -12.59 -5.63
CA PHE A 200 -22.09 -11.46 -6.53
C PHE A 200 -23.57 -10.99 -6.49
N PRO A 201 -23.86 -9.69 -6.36
CA PRO A 201 -25.21 -9.18 -6.29
C PRO A 201 -25.89 -9.16 -7.68
N LEU A 202 -26.26 -10.34 -8.22
CA LEU A 202 -26.82 -10.49 -9.57
C LEU A 202 -28.05 -9.58 -9.83
N LYS A 203 -28.84 -9.28 -8.80
CA LYS A 203 -30.01 -8.38 -8.89
C LYS A 203 -29.67 -6.91 -9.18
N ARG A 204 -28.40 -6.52 -9.03
CA ARG A 204 -27.90 -5.17 -9.33
C ARG A 204 -27.50 -5.00 -10.79
N LEU A 205 -27.22 -6.09 -11.51
CA LEU A 205 -26.81 -6.00 -12.91
C LEU A 205 -27.81 -5.14 -13.72
N GLY A 206 -27.27 -4.21 -14.52
CA GLY A 206 -28.06 -3.22 -15.29
C GLY A 206 -28.57 -2.01 -14.49
N LYS A 207 -28.22 -1.89 -13.21
CA LYS A 207 -28.58 -0.76 -12.34
C LYS A 207 -27.36 -0.07 -11.71
N GLY A 208 -26.16 -0.44 -12.16
CA GLY A 208 -24.91 0.11 -11.68
C GLY A 208 -24.49 1.37 -12.44
N ASP A 209 -23.35 1.90 -12.04
CA ASP A 209 -22.68 3.01 -12.73
C ASP A 209 -21.69 2.43 -13.74
N ILE A 210 -21.82 2.83 -15.01
CA ILE A 210 -20.93 2.35 -16.09
C ILE A 210 -19.47 2.72 -15.84
N ASP A 211 -19.18 3.78 -15.09
CA ASP A 211 -17.83 4.24 -14.76
C ASP A 211 -17.28 3.64 -13.46
N ARG A 212 -18.09 2.88 -12.70
CA ARG A 212 -17.68 2.29 -11.42
C ARG A 212 -18.05 0.83 -11.32
N VAL A 213 -17.04 -0.04 -11.33
CA VAL A 213 -17.23 -1.50 -11.32
C VAL A 213 -16.86 -2.10 -9.96
N PRO A 214 -17.85 -2.48 -9.13
CA PRO A 214 -17.62 -3.19 -7.88
C PRO A 214 -17.25 -4.65 -8.15
N PHE A 215 -16.22 -5.15 -7.47
CA PHE A 215 -15.71 -6.51 -7.68
C PHE A 215 -15.48 -7.31 -6.40
N GLY A 216 -15.70 -6.70 -5.23
CA GLY A 216 -15.58 -7.39 -3.96
C GLY A 216 -16.00 -6.55 -2.77
N MET A 217 -15.67 -7.04 -1.58
CA MET A 217 -15.93 -6.38 -0.30
C MET A 217 -14.60 -6.13 0.41
N ILE A 218 -14.42 -4.93 0.96
CA ILE A 218 -13.30 -4.58 1.83
C ILE A 218 -13.42 -5.37 3.14
N LEU A 219 -12.29 -5.69 3.78
CA LEU A 219 -12.29 -6.34 5.09
C LEU A 219 -13.18 -5.54 6.06
N PRO A 220 -14.16 -6.17 6.72
CA PRO A 220 -15.02 -5.45 7.67
C PRO A 220 -14.20 -4.81 8.79
N GLU A 221 -14.71 -3.72 9.34
CA GLU A 221 -14.18 -3.17 10.59
C GLU A 221 -14.42 -4.13 11.77
N PRO A 222 -13.66 -4.02 12.86
CA PRO A 222 -13.92 -4.78 14.08
C PRO A 222 -15.37 -4.65 14.56
N GLY A 223 -15.99 -5.80 14.86
CA GLY A 223 -17.39 -5.91 15.26
C GLY A 223 -18.40 -5.95 14.10
N GLU A 224 -17.97 -5.75 12.86
CA GLU A 224 -18.84 -5.77 11.68
C GLU A 224 -18.72 -7.09 10.90
N THR A 225 -19.81 -7.49 10.25
CA THR A 225 -19.85 -8.71 9.41
C THR A 225 -19.80 -8.41 7.91
N SER A 226 -19.90 -7.14 7.53
CA SER A 226 -19.87 -6.67 6.15
C SER A 226 -19.01 -5.42 6.06
N GLY A 227 -18.14 -5.37 5.06
CA GLY A 227 -17.36 -4.18 4.74
C GLY A 227 -17.97 -3.39 3.57
N PRO A 228 -17.41 -2.21 3.26
CA PRO A 228 -17.75 -1.46 2.06
C PRO A 228 -17.39 -2.22 0.77
N GLU A 229 -17.93 -1.78 -0.37
CA GLU A 229 -17.61 -2.38 -1.67
C GLU A 229 -16.24 -1.91 -2.19
N MET A 230 -15.44 -2.87 -2.62
CA MET A 230 -14.23 -2.63 -3.39
C MET A 230 -14.59 -2.35 -4.85
N THR A 231 -14.28 -1.15 -5.35
CA THR A 231 -14.81 -0.64 -6.63
C THR A 231 -13.72 -0.02 -7.49
N ILE A 232 -13.60 -0.45 -8.76
CA ILE A 232 -12.76 0.21 -9.75
C ILE A 232 -13.48 1.46 -10.26
N ASP A 233 -12.86 2.63 -10.12
CA ASP A 233 -13.33 3.87 -10.73
C ASP A 233 -12.55 4.13 -12.03
N TRP A 234 -13.23 3.98 -13.16
CA TRP A 234 -12.63 4.14 -14.49
C TRP A 234 -12.35 5.60 -14.86
N THR A 235 -12.95 6.57 -14.15
CA THR A 235 -12.67 8.00 -14.35
C THR A 235 -11.34 8.39 -13.72
N ALA A 236 -11.01 7.78 -12.56
CA ALA A 236 -9.74 7.96 -11.86
C ALA A 236 -8.57 7.40 -12.68
N SER A 237 -8.69 6.15 -13.14
CA SER A 237 -7.75 5.54 -14.10
C SER A 237 -8.49 4.58 -15.03
N ALA A 238 -8.19 4.64 -16.33
CA ALA A 238 -8.79 3.75 -17.33
C ALA A 238 -8.16 2.35 -17.34
N TRP A 239 -7.07 2.14 -16.60
CA TRP A 239 -6.23 0.96 -16.71
C TRP A 239 -6.06 0.27 -15.37
N ALA A 240 -6.15 -1.07 -15.38
CA ALA A 240 -5.90 -1.91 -14.22
C ALA A 240 -4.87 -3.01 -14.51
N LEU A 241 -4.05 -3.33 -13.52
CA LEU A 241 -3.17 -4.49 -13.49
C LEU A 241 -3.66 -5.44 -12.40
N VAL A 242 -4.08 -6.64 -12.80
CA VAL A 242 -4.54 -7.70 -11.91
C VAL A 242 -3.50 -8.81 -11.91
N ALA A 243 -2.87 -9.06 -10.77
CA ALA A 243 -1.92 -10.13 -10.60
C ALA A 243 -2.41 -11.13 -9.54
N GLY A 244 -1.91 -12.35 -9.58
CA GLY A 244 -2.18 -13.32 -8.52
C GLY A 244 -1.36 -14.60 -8.66
N THR A 245 -1.37 -15.42 -7.62
CA THR A 245 -0.86 -16.79 -7.70
C THR A 245 -1.89 -17.71 -8.38
N PRO A 246 -1.48 -18.85 -8.95
CA PRO A 246 -2.43 -19.86 -9.45
C PRO A 246 -3.47 -20.23 -8.39
N GLY A 247 -4.75 -20.30 -8.78
CA GLY A 247 -5.86 -20.65 -7.87
C GLY A 247 -6.26 -19.55 -6.88
N SER A 248 -5.66 -18.35 -6.94
CA SER A 248 -5.95 -17.25 -6.01
C SER A 248 -7.35 -16.61 -6.19
N GLY A 249 -7.99 -16.82 -7.35
CA GLY A 249 -9.30 -16.22 -7.68
C GLY A 249 -9.27 -15.12 -8.73
N LYS A 250 -8.13 -14.91 -9.42
CA LYS A 250 -7.96 -13.90 -10.49
C LYS A 250 -9.08 -13.93 -11.54
N THR A 251 -9.31 -15.09 -12.16
CA THR A 251 -10.36 -15.30 -13.17
C THR A 251 -11.78 -15.04 -12.63
N VAL A 252 -12.02 -15.36 -11.36
CA VAL A 252 -13.31 -15.09 -10.68
C VAL A 252 -13.53 -13.59 -10.55
N SER A 253 -12.52 -12.84 -10.11
CA SER A 253 -12.56 -11.38 -10.02
C SER A 253 -12.79 -10.74 -11.39
N LEU A 254 -12.09 -11.20 -12.43
CA LEU A 254 -12.28 -10.72 -13.81
C LEU A 254 -13.69 -11.00 -14.30
N SER A 255 -14.25 -12.18 -14.00
CA SER A 255 -15.62 -12.52 -14.42
C SER A 255 -16.67 -11.62 -13.77
N ALA A 256 -16.51 -11.28 -12.49
CA ALA A 256 -17.36 -10.31 -11.80
C ALA A 256 -17.30 -8.92 -12.46
N ILE A 257 -16.08 -8.46 -12.78
CA ILE A 257 -15.87 -7.17 -13.45
C ILE A 257 -16.51 -7.15 -14.85
N ILE A 258 -16.31 -8.22 -15.64
CA ILE A 258 -16.88 -8.36 -16.98
C ILE A 258 -18.41 -8.33 -16.92
N ALA A 259 -19.01 -9.12 -16.02
CA ALA A 259 -20.46 -9.20 -15.89
C ALA A 259 -21.08 -7.85 -15.51
N ASP A 260 -20.51 -7.15 -14.53
CA ASP A 260 -20.99 -5.84 -14.13
C ASP A 260 -20.86 -4.81 -15.27
N ALA A 261 -19.69 -4.73 -15.90
CA ALA A 261 -19.42 -3.80 -17.00
C ALA A 261 -20.33 -4.01 -18.22
N LEU A 262 -20.53 -5.27 -18.64
CA LEU A 262 -21.47 -5.63 -19.71
C LEU A 262 -22.90 -5.25 -19.35
N SER A 263 -23.32 -5.54 -18.11
CA SER A 263 -24.69 -5.25 -17.68
C SER A 263 -25.01 -3.76 -17.68
N ASN A 264 -23.99 -2.92 -17.42
CA ASN A 264 -24.11 -1.46 -17.43
C ASN A 264 -23.80 -0.84 -18.81
N GLY A 265 -23.67 -1.66 -19.85
CA GLY A 265 -23.65 -1.22 -21.25
C GLY A 265 -22.26 -1.09 -21.90
N SER A 266 -21.19 -1.57 -21.27
CA SER A 266 -19.86 -1.57 -21.90
C SER A 266 -19.77 -2.58 -23.04
N ASP A 267 -19.02 -2.25 -24.09
CA ASP A 267 -18.55 -3.23 -25.08
C ASP A 267 -17.38 -4.04 -24.49
N LEU A 268 -17.28 -5.31 -24.88
CA LEU A 268 -16.23 -6.22 -24.39
C LEU A 268 -15.27 -6.66 -25.51
N VAL A 269 -13.98 -6.66 -25.19
CA VAL A 269 -12.91 -7.33 -25.93
C VAL A 269 -12.15 -8.23 -24.97
N VAL A 270 -11.93 -9.49 -25.36
CA VAL A 270 -11.16 -10.45 -24.55
C VAL A 270 -10.02 -10.99 -25.39
N VAL A 271 -8.83 -10.99 -24.80
CA VAL A 271 -7.61 -11.58 -25.34
C VAL A 271 -7.05 -12.49 -24.25
N ASP A 272 -6.74 -13.72 -24.61
CA ASP A 272 -6.15 -14.73 -23.72
C ASP A 272 -5.35 -15.72 -24.56
N ASP A 273 -4.52 -16.53 -23.90
CA ASP A 273 -3.91 -17.69 -24.52
C ASP A 273 -4.99 -18.72 -24.92
N VAL A 274 -4.81 -19.35 -26.09
CA VAL A 274 -5.78 -20.30 -26.66
C VAL A 274 -6.10 -21.45 -25.69
N SER A 275 -5.11 -21.91 -24.91
CA SER A 275 -5.29 -23.00 -23.95
C SER A 275 -6.03 -22.57 -22.67
N LYS A 276 -6.21 -21.27 -22.46
CA LYS A 276 -6.83 -20.66 -21.26
C LYS A 276 -8.17 -19.98 -21.55
N ALA A 277 -8.46 -19.71 -22.81
CA ALA A 277 -9.70 -19.11 -23.30
C ALA A 277 -11.00 -19.74 -22.76
N VAL A 278 -10.98 -21.02 -22.37
CA VAL A 278 -12.11 -21.74 -21.75
C VAL A 278 -12.69 -21.01 -20.53
N ASP A 279 -11.85 -20.27 -19.79
CA ASP A 279 -12.27 -19.48 -18.63
C ASP A 279 -13.21 -18.32 -18.99
N PHE A 280 -13.18 -17.86 -20.25
CA PHE A 280 -13.94 -16.72 -20.77
C PHE A 280 -14.95 -17.10 -21.86
N GLU A 281 -15.03 -18.37 -22.27
CA GLU A 281 -15.95 -18.80 -23.35
C GLU A 281 -17.41 -18.43 -23.04
N TRP A 282 -17.79 -18.40 -21.76
CA TRP A 282 -19.11 -17.97 -21.30
C TRP A 282 -19.47 -16.54 -21.73
N CYS A 283 -18.48 -15.65 -21.88
CA CYS A 283 -18.72 -14.26 -22.28
C CYS A 283 -18.46 -13.98 -23.77
N LYS A 284 -17.94 -14.95 -24.52
CA LYS A 284 -17.68 -14.83 -25.97
C LYS A 284 -18.86 -14.25 -26.74
N PRO A 285 -20.13 -14.72 -26.56
CA PRO A 285 -21.26 -14.16 -27.29
C PRO A 285 -21.51 -12.67 -27.05
N PHE A 286 -21.05 -12.10 -25.93
CA PHE A 286 -21.24 -10.69 -25.59
C PHE A 286 -20.09 -9.79 -26.06
N CYS A 287 -19.01 -10.37 -26.60
CA CYS A 287 -17.93 -9.58 -27.18
C CYS A 287 -18.42 -8.78 -28.40
N ARG A 288 -17.87 -7.58 -28.57
CA ARG A 288 -18.10 -6.78 -29.79
C ARG A 288 -17.60 -7.54 -31.04
N SER A 289 -18.05 -7.13 -32.22
CA SER A 289 -17.55 -7.70 -33.48
C SER A 289 -16.03 -7.55 -33.58
N GLY A 290 -15.32 -8.65 -33.82
CA GLY A 290 -13.85 -8.68 -33.81
C GLY A 290 -13.22 -8.53 -32.41
N GLY A 291 -14.01 -8.63 -31.34
CA GLY A 291 -13.57 -8.47 -29.95
C GLY A 291 -13.12 -9.78 -29.28
N TRP A 292 -13.29 -10.93 -29.91
CA TRP A 292 -12.82 -12.21 -29.36
C TRP A 292 -11.44 -12.58 -29.92
N GLY A 293 -10.38 -12.19 -29.22
CA GLY A 293 -8.99 -12.41 -29.58
C GLY A 293 -8.37 -13.70 -29.04
N CYS A 294 -9.18 -14.64 -28.54
CA CYS A 294 -8.67 -15.85 -27.88
C CYS A 294 -8.52 -17.06 -28.83
N ASP A 295 -8.94 -16.94 -30.10
CA ASP A 295 -8.87 -18.05 -31.06
C ASP A 295 -7.43 -18.30 -31.57
N SER A 296 -6.59 -17.25 -31.57
CA SER A 296 -5.18 -17.33 -31.98
C SER A 296 -4.43 -16.04 -31.63
N LEU A 297 -3.09 -16.09 -31.62
CA LEU A 297 -2.27 -14.88 -31.41
C LEU A 297 -2.48 -13.81 -32.51
N PRO A 298 -2.61 -14.14 -33.81
CA PRO A 298 -3.03 -13.17 -34.82
C PRO A 298 -4.42 -12.56 -34.55
N ALA A 299 -5.38 -13.34 -34.07
CA ALA A 299 -6.69 -12.83 -33.66
C ALA A 299 -6.57 -11.85 -32.47
N ALA A 300 -5.68 -12.12 -31.51
CA ALA A 300 -5.39 -11.20 -30.41
C ALA A 300 -4.87 -9.84 -30.92
N VAL A 301 -3.93 -9.86 -31.86
CA VAL A 301 -3.41 -8.63 -32.49
C VAL A 301 -4.54 -7.88 -33.20
N ALA A 302 -5.33 -8.58 -34.03
CA ALA A 302 -6.43 -7.99 -34.77
C ALA A 302 -7.48 -7.37 -33.85
N ALA A 303 -7.85 -8.04 -32.76
CA ALA A 303 -8.81 -7.53 -31.78
C ALA A 303 -8.35 -6.21 -31.15
N LEU A 304 -7.07 -6.11 -30.75
CA LEU A 304 -6.53 -4.86 -30.19
C LEU A 304 -6.37 -3.75 -31.23
N GLU A 305 -5.97 -4.06 -32.47
CA GLU A 305 -5.88 -3.05 -33.53
C GLU A 305 -7.26 -2.53 -33.95
N LEU A 306 -8.32 -3.37 -33.93
CA LEU A 306 -9.70 -2.90 -34.12
C LEU A 306 -10.16 -1.94 -33.02
N VAL A 307 -9.70 -2.12 -31.77
CA VAL A 307 -9.91 -1.14 -30.70
C VAL A 307 -9.18 0.16 -31.00
N ARG A 308 -7.95 0.10 -31.53
CA ARG A 308 -7.19 1.30 -31.91
C ARG A 308 -7.84 2.07 -33.06
N GLU A 309 -8.38 1.37 -34.07
CA GLU A 309 -9.14 2.01 -35.14
C GLU A 309 -10.38 2.71 -34.62
N GLU A 310 -11.10 2.07 -33.70
CA GLU A 310 -12.26 2.68 -33.05
C GLU A 310 -11.86 3.92 -32.22
N GLY A 311 -10.77 3.83 -31.47
CA GLY A 311 -10.21 4.98 -30.74
C GLY A 311 -9.84 6.15 -31.67
N ALA A 312 -9.25 5.87 -32.84
CA ALA A 312 -8.95 6.89 -33.83
C ALA A 312 -10.22 7.55 -34.39
N LYS A 313 -11.28 6.77 -34.66
CA LYS A 313 -12.59 7.31 -35.10
C LYS A 313 -13.20 8.23 -34.03
N ARG A 314 -13.20 7.79 -32.77
CA ARG A 314 -13.70 8.56 -31.62
C ARG A 314 -12.91 9.85 -31.41
N ALA A 315 -11.58 9.80 -31.54
CA ALA A 315 -10.73 10.99 -31.47
C ALA A 315 -11.11 12.03 -32.55
N GLN A 316 -11.43 11.59 -33.78
CA GLN A 316 -11.91 12.51 -34.83
C GLN A 316 -13.28 13.11 -34.50
N VAL A 317 -14.17 12.35 -33.86
CA VAL A 317 -15.46 12.89 -33.38
C VAL A 317 -15.22 13.97 -32.33
N LEU A 318 -14.43 13.70 -31.29
CA LEU A 318 -14.07 14.66 -30.25
C LEU A 318 -13.44 15.93 -30.82
N LYS A 319 -12.50 15.77 -31.77
CA LYS A 319 -11.87 16.88 -32.48
C LYS A 319 -12.89 17.76 -33.22
N ARG A 320 -13.88 17.15 -33.90
CA ARG A 320 -14.95 17.91 -34.58
C ARG A 320 -15.86 18.65 -33.61
N MET A 321 -16.04 18.11 -32.40
CA MET A 321 -16.83 18.75 -31.33
C MET A 321 -16.03 19.80 -30.56
N GLY A 322 -14.70 19.87 -30.72
CA GLY A 322 -13.83 20.75 -29.94
C GLY A 322 -13.67 20.31 -28.49
N ILE A 323 -13.87 19.02 -28.20
CA ILE A 323 -13.82 18.43 -26.86
C ILE A 323 -12.56 17.57 -26.72
N ASN A 324 -11.92 17.60 -25.54
CA ASN A 324 -10.67 16.87 -25.30
C ASN A 324 -10.88 15.48 -24.67
N ASN A 325 -11.98 15.27 -23.96
CA ASN A 325 -12.27 14.01 -23.28
C ASN A 325 -13.73 13.62 -23.51
N TRP A 326 -13.97 12.35 -23.82
CA TRP A 326 -15.33 11.82 -23.99
C TRP A 326 -16.24 12.05 -22.77
N LEU A 327 -15.69 12.16 -21.56
CA LEU A 327 -16.46 12.49 -20.35
C LEU A 327 -17.06 13.91 -20.39
N ASP A 328 -16.47 14.82 -21.16
CA ASP A 328 -16.99 16.18 -21.33
C ASP A 328 -18.12 16.25 -22.37
N MET A 329 -18.42 15.14 -23.07
CA MET A 329 -19.56 15.07 -23.99
C MET A 329 -20.88 15.05 -23.21
N PRO A 330 -21.98 15.56 -23.81
CA PRO A 330 -23.33 15.40 -23.29
C PRO A 330 -23.65 13.93 -23.01
N SER A 331 -24.32 13.63 -21.90
CA SER A 331 -24.52 12.25 -21.42
C SER A 331 -25.14 11.32 -22.45
N GLY A 332 -26.10 11.79 -23.25
CA GLY A 332 -26.76 11.02 -24.31
C GLY A 332 -25.93 10.81 -25.59
N GLU A 333 -24.80 11.49 -25.73
CA GLU A 333 -23.91 11.42 -26.89
C GLU A 333 -22.56 10.75 -26.56
N ARG A 334 -22.29 10.49 -25.28
CA ARG A 334 -21.06 9.83 -24.83
C ARG A 334 -20.88 8.49 -25.53
N PHE A 335 -19.63 8.18 -25.87
CA PHE A 335 -19.31 6.88 -26.44
C PHE A 335 -19.60 5.77 -25.43
N THR A 336 -20.08 4.64 -25.94
CA THR A 336 -20.08 3.39 -25.19
C THR A 336 -18.64 3.01 -24.82
N PRO A 337 -18.31 2.84 -23.52
CA PRO A 337 -16.98 2.40 -23.12
C PRO A 337 -16.63 1.03 -23.66
N ILE A 338 -15.36 0.82 -24.01
CA ILE A 338 -14.85 -0.49 -24.40
C ILE A 338 -13.98 -1.01 -23.27
N LEU A 339 -14.38 -2.12 -22.64
CA LEU A 339 -13.58 -2.85 -21.68
C LEU A 339 -12.76 -3.91 -22.41
N VAL A 340 -11.44 -3.78 -22.36
CA VAL A 340 -10.49 -4.75 -22.90
C VAL A 340 -9.91 -5.59 -21.77
N ILE A 341 -10.08 -6.91 -21.83
CA ILE A 341 -9.42 -7.87 -20.94
C ILE A 341 -8.29 -8.53 -21.70
N VAL A 342 -7.07 -8.41 -21.17
CA VAL A 342 -5.92 -9.19 -21.64
C VAL A 342 -5.48 -10.08 -20.49
N ASP A 343 -5.91 -11.35 -20.50
CA ASP A 343 -5.46 -12.33 -19.52
C ASP A 343 -4.13 -12.96 -19.91
N GLU A 344 -3.39 -13.38 -18.88
CA GLU A 344 -2.07 -14.00 -18.96
C GLU A 344 -1.09 -13.29 -19.92
N VAL A 345 -0.96 -11.96 -19.74
CA VAL A 345 -0.09 -11.09 -20.57
C VAL A 345 1.32 -11.65 -20.73
N SER A 346 1.88 -12.26 -19.69
CA SER A 346 3.20 -12.89 -19.74
C SER A 346 3.30 -13.98 -20.80
N ALA A 347 2.30 -14.86 -20.93
CA ALA A 347 2.30 -15.91 -21.94
C ALA A 347 2.14 -15.34 -23.36
N LEU A 348 1.40 -14.24 -23.47
CA LEU A 348 1.08 -13.61 -24.76
C LEU A 348 2.23 -12.80 -25.37
N VAL A 349 3.14 -12.23 -24.58
CA VAL A 349 4.17 -11.30 -25.11
C VAL A 349 5.61 -11.73 -24.92
N VAL A 350 5.91 -12.71 -24.06
CA VAL A 350 7.28 -13.20 -23.91
C VAL A 350 7.69 -13.93 -25.18
N ALA A 351 8.77 -13.52 -25.84
CA ALA A 351 9.24 -14.16 -27.08
C ALA A 351 9.78 -15.58 -26.85
N ASP A 352 9.61 -16.46 -27.82
CA ASP A 352 10.22 -17.79 -27.77
C ASP A 352 11.69 -17.75 -28.18
N PRO A 353 12.53 -18.57 -27.54
CA PRO A 353 13.92 -18.69 -27.92
C PRO A 353 14.04 -19.33 -29.30
N VAL A 354 14.79 -18.68 -30.19
CA VAL A 354 15.18 -19.27 -31.48
C VAL A 354 16.30 -20.29 -31.22
N PRO A 355 16.16 -21.57 -31.63
CA PRO A 355 17.20 -22.58 -31.43
C PRO A 355 18.52 -22.19 -32.11
N LYS A 356 19.64 -22.34 -31.39
CA LYS A 356 20.97 -22.07 -31.94
C LYS A 356 21.30 -23.08 -33.05
N GLY A 357 21.79 -22.60 -34.19
CA GLY A 357 22.22 -23.45 -35.30
C GLY A 357 21.13 -23.83 -36.30
N VAL A 358 19.89 -23.37 -36.12
CA VAL A 358 18.82 -23.55 -37.12
C VAL A 358 18.95 -22.47 -38.21
N PRO A 359 19.02 -22.85 -39.51
CA PRO A 359 19.03 -21.91 -40.62
C PRO A 359 17.77 -21.01 -40.65
N LYS A 360 17.89 -19.79 -41.17
CA LYS A 360 16.79 -18.80 -41.18
C LYS A 360 15.63 -19.17 -42.10
N ASP A 361 15.89 -19.99 -43.10
CA ASP A 361 14.95 -20.53 -44.07
C ASP A 361 14.31 -21.84 -43.59
N HIS A 362 14.75 -22.39 -42.46
CA HIS A 362 14.16 -23.60 -41.90
C HIS A 362 12.73 -23.34 -41.39
N PRO A 363 11.75 -24.22 -41.63
CA PRO A 363 10.35 -24.02 -41.23
C PRO A 363 10.16 -23.64 -39.74
N ILE A 364 10.90 -24.30 -38.84
CA ILE A 364 10.88 -23.99 -37.40
C ILE A 364 11.33 -22.55 -37.11
N TYR A 365 12.32 -22.02 -37.84
CA TYR A 365 12.75 -20.64 -37.65
C TYR A 365 11.65 -19.67 -38.07
N LEU A 366 11.03 -19.91 -39.24
CA LEU A 366 9.97 -19.08 -39.78
C LEU A 366 8.76 -19.06 -38.84
N GLU A 367 8.32 -20.22 -38.34
CA GLU A 367 7.22 -20.34 -37.38
C GLU A 367 7.49 -19.54 -36.09
N ILE A 368 8.70 -19.67 -35.53
CA ILE A 368 9.10 -18.91 -34.33
C ILE A 368 9.17 -17.41 -34.63
N ALA A 369 9.67 -17.03 -35.82
CA ALA A 369 9.77 -15.63 -36.24
C ALA A 369 8.38 -14.99 -36.41
N GLU A 370 7.44 -15.68 -37.04
CA GLU A 370 6.05 -15.25 -37.19
C GLU A 370 5.36 -15.09 -35.83
N ARG A 371 5.50 -16.09 -34.95
CA ARG A 371 4.93 -16.02 -33.61
C ARG A 371 5.52 -14.87 -32.81
N ASN A 372 6.84 -14.68 -32.86
CA ASN A 372 7.52 -13.57 -32.18
C ASN A 372 7.13 -12.20 -32.77
N LEU A 373 6.91 -12.10 -34.08
CA LEU A 373 6.39 -10.89 -34.72
C LEU A 373 5.00 -10.58 -34.18
N ALA A 374 4.09 -11.55 -34.14
CA ALA A 374 2.74 -11.36 -33.61
C ALA A 374 2.75 -10.97 -32.12
N ARG A 375 3.62 -11.56 -31.30
CA ARG A 375 3.81 -11.15 -29.89
C ARG A 375 4.29 -9.70 -29.76
N ALA A 376 5.25 -9.29 -30.60
CA ALA A 376 5.74 -7.92 -30.62
C ALA A 376 4.66 -6.92 -31.08
N MET A 377 3.84 -7.29 -32.06
CA MET A 377 2.71 -6.49 -32.52
C MET A 377 1.63 -6.36 -31.45
N LEU A 378 1.31 -7.45 -30.75
CA LEU A 378 0.37 -7.42 -29.61
C LEU A 378 0.87 -6.48 -28.52
N GLN A 379 2.15 -6.60 -28.14
CA GLN A 379 2.75 -5.72 -27.14
C GLN A 379 2.72 -4.25 -27.57
N ARG A 380 3.00 -3.96 -28.85
CA ARG A 380 2.89 -2.62 -29.44
C ARG A 380 1.46 -2.09 -29.36
N ALA A 381 0.47 -2.89 -29.72
CA ALA A 381 -0.93 -2.50 -29.67
C ALA A 381 -1.37 -2.14 -28.25
N MET A 382 -1.04 -2.99 -27.26
CA MET A 382 -1.32 -2.72 -25.84
C MET A 382 -0.69 -1.41 -25.36
N ARG A 383 0.61 -1.21 -25.63
CA ARG A 383 1.34 0.02 -25.25
C ARG A 383 0.63 1.26 -25.77
N LYS A 384 0.27 1.26 -27.06
CA LYS A 384 -0.35 2.42 -27.66
C LYS A 384 -1.79 2.63 -27.17
N ILE A 385 -2.56 1.57 -26.90
CA ILE A 385 -3.88 1.71 -26.29
C ILE A 385 -3.77 2.44 -24.95
N ILE A 386 -2.87 1.97 -24.06
CA ILE A 386 -2.68 2.55 -22.73
C ILE A 386 -2.17 4.00 -22.80
N ALA A 387 -1.26 4.29 -23.73
CA ALA A 387 -0.69 5.62 -23.89
C ALA A 387 -1.66 6.63 -24.53
N GLU A 388 -2.50 6.19 -25.47
CA GLU A 388 -3.21 7.10 -26.38
C GLU A 388 -4.73 7.13 -26.14
N LEU A 389 -5.37 6.08 -25.62
CA LEU A 389 -6.84 5.91 -25.77
C LEU A 389 -7.68 6.17 -24.52
N ARG A 390 -7.09 6.67 -23.42
CA ARG A 390 -7.86 7.01 -22.18
C ARG A 390 -9.00 7.98 -22.48
N PHE A 391 -8.74 9.00 -23.30
CA PHE A 391 -9.67 10.11 -23.53
C PHE A 391 -10.84 9.77 -24.47
N VAL A 392 -10.86 8.57 -25.07
CA VAL A 392 -11.89 8.11 -26.02
C VAL A 392 -12.76 6.96 -25.47
N GLY A 393 -12.73 6.74 -24.16
CA GLY A 393 -13.58 5.75 -23.49
C GLY A 393 -13.12 4.30 -23.68
N VAL A 394 -11.81 4.06 -23.85
CA VAL A 394 -11.25 2.72 -23.78
C VAL A 394 -10.70 2.47 -22.38
N ARG A 395 -11.00 1.28 -21.84
CA ARG A 395 -10.54 0.78 -20.55
C ARG A 395 -9.84 -0.55 -20.76
N MET A 396 -8.84 -0.86 -19.96
CA MET A 396 -8.05 -2.09 -20.13
C MET A 396 -7.66 -2.69 -18.80
N ILE A 397 -7.83 -4.00 -18.68
CA ILE A 397 -7.32 -4.82 -17.60
C ILE A 397 -6.25 -5.74 -18.17
N LEU A 398 -5.03 -5.57 -17.66
CA LEU A 398 -3.93 -6.49 -17.89
C LEU A 398 -3.87 -7.47 -16.73
N SER A 399 -3.87 -8.76 -17.03
CA SER A 399 -3.83 -9.81 -16.03
C SER A 399 -2.62 -10.73 -16.21
N THR A 400 -1.98 -11.11 -15.11
CA THR A 400 -0.70 -11.87 -15.12
C THR A 400 -0.52 -12.68 -13.83
N GLN A 401 0.35 -13.69 -13.85
CA GLN A 401 0.76 -14.37 -12.62
C GLN A 401 1.87 -13.59 -11.90
N ALA A 402 1.72 -13.44 -10.58
CA ALA A 402 2.63 -12.64 -9.75
C ALA A 402 4.00 -13.32 -9.49
N THR A 403 4.24 -14.51 -10.03
CA THR A 403 5.48 -15.29 -9.82
C THR A 403 6.56 -15.04 -10.88
N ASN A 404 6.23 -14.37 -11.98
CA ASN A 404 7.14 -14.22 -13.12
C ASN A 404 7.83 -12.87 -13.11
N ALA A 405 9.15 -12.83 -12.96
CA ALA A 405 9.94 -11.59 -13.02
C ALA A 405 9.75 -10.79 -14.33
N ASN A 406 9.32 -11.46 -15.40
CA ASN A 406 8.94 -10.85 -16.67
C ASN A 406 7.41 -10.89 -16.87
N THR A 407 6.71 -9.91 -16.31
CA THR A 407 5.23 -9.78 -16.42
C THR A 407 4.74 -9.47 -17.83
N GLY A 408 5.63 -9.25 -18.81
CA GLY A 408 5.28 -8.73 -20.13
C GLY A 408 4.90 -7.24 -20.14
N VAL A 409 4.49 -6.70 -18.99
CA VAL A 409 4.27 -5.28 -18.70
C VAL A 409 5.59 -4.64 -18.25
N ASP A 410 6.15 -3.79 -19.10
CA ASP A 410 7.37 -3.04 -18.80
C ASP A 410 7.09 -1.85 -17.86
N PRO A 411 8.15 -1.23 -17.29
CA PRO A 411 8.00 -0.14 -16.34
C PRO A 411 7.20 1.07 -16.87
N ALA A 412 7.33 1.44 -18.14
CA ALA A 412 6.65 2.62 -18.70
C ALA A 412 5.14 2.39 -18.86
N MET A 413 4.71 1.16 -19.19
CA MET A 413 3.29 0.81 -19.12
C MET A 413 2.79 0.78 -17.67
N ARG A 414 3.60 0.25 -16.75
CA ARG A 414 3.20 0.08 -15.34
C ARG A 414 2.90 1.41 -14.65
N THR A 415 3.63 2.48 -14.98
CA THR A 415 3.43 3.82 -14.40
C THR A 415 2.14 4.50 -14.86
N LEU A 416 1.62 4.14 -16.04
CA LEU A 416 0.36 4.68 -16.56
C LEU A 416 -0.87 3.99 -15.94
N ILE A 417 -0.69 2.78 -15.40
CA ILE A 417 -1.76 1.98 -14.82
C ILE A 417 -1.95 2.36 -13.35
N GLY A 418 -3.04 3.05 -13.03
CA GLY A 418 -3.36 3.51 -11.67
C GLY A 418 -3.92 2.42 -10.78
N HIS A 419 -4.76 1.53 -11.31
CA HIS A 419 -5.37 0.46 -10.52
C HIS A 419 -4.47 -0.78 -10.44
N LYS A 420 -4.10 -1.19 -9.23
CA LYS A 420 -3.28 -2.39 -8.96
C LYS A 420 -4.03 -3.33 -8.04
N ILE A 421 -4.16 -4.58 -8.46
CA ILE A 421 -4.84 -5.63 -7.70
C ILE A 421 -3.91 -6.84 -7.61
N LEU A 422 -3.66 -7.33 -6.40
CA LEU A 422 -2.88 -8.53 -6.15
C LEU A 422 -3.72 -9.55 -5.38
N GLN A 423 -4.15 -10.60 -6.09
CA GLN A 423 -4.95 -11.69 -5.57
C GLN A 423 -4.07 -12.73 -4.84
N GLY A 424 -4.55 -13.20 -3.69
CA GLY A 424 -3.89 -14.20 -2.86
C GLY A 424 -3.66 -13.69 -1.43
N VAL A 425 -3.76 -14.58 -0.44
CA VAL A 425 -3.62 -14.23 0.98
C VAL A 425 -2.18 -14.09 1.46
N ASN A 426 -1.23 -14.67 0.73
CA ASN A 426 0.18 -14.65 1.13
C ASN A 426 1.11 -14.44 -0.08
N PRO A 427 0.98 -13.31 -0.81
CA PRO A 427 1.92 -13.00 -1.88
C PRO A 427 3.32 -12.76 -1.30
N SER A 428 4.35 -13.25 -1.99
CA SER A 428 5.73 -13.00 -1.60
C SER A 428 6.07 -11.51 -1.69
N LYS A 429 7.13 -11.08 -0.98
CA LYS A 429 7.62 -9.69 -1.08
C LYS A 429 7.96 -9.32 -2.53
N ALA A 430 8.58 -10.23 -3.28
CA ALA A 430 8.90 -10.04 -4.69
C ALA A 430 7.64 -9.79 -5.54
N ALA A 431 6.58 -10.60 -5.34
CA ALA A 431 5.30 -10.43 -6.02
C ALA A 431 4.67 -9.06 -5.69
N ARG A 432 4.74 -8.62 -4.43
CA ARG A 432 4.22 -7.31 -4.02
C ARG A 432 5.00 -6.15 -4.66
N THR A 433 6.34 -6.17 -4.59
CA THR A 433 7.21 -5.15 -5.22
C THR A 433 7.06 -5.10 -6.73
N GLN A 434 6.69 -6.21 -7.36
CA GLN A 434 6.45 -6.25 -8.79
C GLN A 434 5.16 -5.54 -9.21
N ILE A 435 4.16 -5.46 -8.34
CA ILE A 435 2.84 -4.93 -8.67
C ILE A 435 2.64 -3.51 -8.14
N PHE A 436 3.02 -3.29 -6.88
CA PHE A 436 2.84 -2.02 -6.19
C PHE A 436 4.05 -1.11 -6.36
N ALA A 437 3.80 0.18 -6.57
CA ALA A 437 4.86 1.19 -6.64
C ALA A 437 5.52 1.40 -5.26
N ASP A 438 4.70 1.44 -4.21
CA ASP A 438 5.13 1.41 -2.81
C ASP A 438 4.45 0.25 -2.10
N GLU A 439 5.17 -0.85 -1.95
CA GLU A 439 4.69 -2.06 -1.28
C GLU A 439 4.47 -1.87 0.22
N SER A 440 5.19 -0.94 0.84
CA SER A 440 5.16 -0.72 2.29
C SER A 440 3.91 0.02 2.75
N ALA A 441 3.32 0.83 1.85
CA ALA A 441 2.04 1.50 2.07
C ALA A 441 0.82 0.58 1.87
N VAL A 442 1.01 -0.63 1.32
CA VAL A 442 -0.09 -1.58 1.08
C VAL A 442 -0.23 -2.52 2.27
N PRO A 443 -1.43 -2.76 2.81
CA PRO A 443 -1.59 -3.67 3.93
C PRO A 443 -1.15 -5.10 3.59
N THR A 444 -0.79 -5.85 4.63
CA THR A 444 -0.62 -7.30 4.54
C THR A 444 -1.87 -7.97 5.08
N VAL A 445 -2.25 -9.10 4.48
CA VAL A 445 -3.42 -9.85 4.95
C VAL A 445 -3.15 -10.38 6.37
N PRO A 446 -4.02 -10.11 7.36
CA PRO A 446 -3.87 -10.59 8.74
C PRO A 446 -3.84 -12.12 8.86
N GLU A 447 -3.21 -12.64 9.91
CA GLU A 447 -3.02 -14.08 10.08
C GLU A 447 -4.33 -14.83 10.32
N ASN A 448 -5.28 -14.22 11.04
CA ASN A 448 -6.63 -14.76 11.24
C ASN A 448 -7.42 -14.92 9.91
N VAL A 449 -7.09 -14.12 8.89
CA VAL A 449 -7.66 -14.26 7.54
C VAL A 449 -6.90 -15.30 6.72
N LYS A 450 -5.56 -15.30 6.77
CA LYS A 450 -4.70 -16.27 6.07
C LYS A 450 -4.99 -17.71 6.49
N SER A 451 -5.15 -17.95 7.78
CA SER A 451 -5.42 -19.26 8.37
C SER A 451 -6.90 -19.66 8.34
N GLY A 452 -7.79 -18.79 7.84
CA GLY A 452 -9.25 -18.98 7.85
C GLY A 452 -9.80 -20.04 6.86
N GLY A 453 -8.95 -20.88 6.27
CA GLY A 453 -9.36 -21.97 5.39
C GLY A 453 -10.19 -21.50 4.18
N PRO A 454 -11.46 -21.92 4.02
CA PRO A 454 -12.34 -21.43 2.95
C PRO A 454 -12.47 -19.89 2.91
N ARG A 455 -12.39 -19.22 4.07
CA ARG A 455 -12.49 -17.74 4.15
C ARG A 455 -11.34 -17.03 3.45
N ALA A 456 -10.18 -17.67 3.33
CA ALA A 456 -9.01 -17.13 2.63
C ALA A 456 -9.16 -17.11 1.09
N ARG A 457 -10.07 -17.90 0.51
CA ARG A 457 -10.25 -17.96 -0.95
C ARG A 457 -10.81 -16.66 -1.49
N GLY A 458 -10.28 -16.18 -2.61
CA GLY A 458 -10.72 -14.93 -3.24
C GLY A 458 -10.31 -13.67 -2.47
N VAL A 459 -9.48 -13.79 -1.43
CA VAL A 459 -8.90 -12.63 -0.73
C VAL A 459 -7.69 -12.10 -1.49
N GLY A 460 -7.51 -10.79 -1.48
CA GLY A 460 -6.37 -10.10 -2.06
C GLY A 460 -6.18 -8.72 -1.44
N VAL A 461 -5.24 -7.98 -2.00
CA VAL A 461 -4.99 -6.58 -1.66
C VAL A 461 -5.05 -5.73 -2.92
N ALA A 462 -5.53 -4.50 -2.80
CA ALA A 462 -5.67 -3.59 -3.93
C ALA A 462 -5.17 -2.18 -3.57
N THR A 463 -4.63 -1.50 -4.56
CA THR A 463 -4.34 -0.07 -4.55
C THR A 463 -5.03 0.50 -5.78
N LEU A 464 -6.17 1.14 -5.57
CA LEU A 464 -6.96 1.73 -6.64
C LEU A 464 -6.72 3.24 -6.67
N GLU A 465 -6.67 3.81 -7.87
CA GLU A 465 -6.46 5.24 -8.03
C GLU A 465 -7.53 6.03 -7.27
N GLY A 466 -7.10 6.95 -6.42
CA GLY A 466 -7.99 7.78 -5.59
C GLY A 466 -8.56 7.09 -4.34
N GLN A 467 -8.10 5.88 -3.99
CA GLN A 467 -8.55 5.13 -2.81
C GLN A 467 -7.37 4.72 -1.93
N ALA A 468 -7.63 4.50 -0.64
CA ALA A 468 -6.65 3.90 0.25
C ALA A 468 -6.33 2.46 -0.19
N PRO A 469 -5.10 1.95 0.03
CA PRO A 469 -4.81 0.54 -0.16
C PRO A 469 -5.57 -0.32 0.84
N GLU A 470 -6.24 -1.37 0.36
CA GLU A 470 -7.19 -2.14 1.16
C GLU A 470 -7.02 -3.64 0.97
N ILE A 471 -7.44 -4.40 1.98
CA ILE A 471 -7.64 -5.85 1.89
C ILE A 471 -9.07 -6.08 1.46
N TYR A 472 -9.29 -6.96 0.49
CA TYR A 472 -10.62 -7.24 -0.03
C TYR A 472 -10.82 -8.73 -0.28
N LYS A 473 -12.09 -9.12 -0.44
CA LYS A 473 -12.50 -10.43 -0.95
C LYS A 473 -13.41 -10.28 -2.15
N SER A 474 -13.10 -10.99 -3.23
CA SER A 474 -13.83 -10.93 -4.49
C SER A 474 -15.25 -11.46 -4.36
N TYR A 475 -16.14 -10.89 -5.16
CA TYR A 475 -17.45 -11.48 -5.41
C TYR A 475 -17.34 -12.79 -6.18
N PHE A 476 -18.33 -13.66 -5.97
CA PHE A 476 -18.44 -14.94 -6.65
C PHE A 476 -19.87 -15.20 -7.13
N ALA A 477 -19.98 -15.60 -8.39
CA ALA A 477 -21.09 -16.35 -8.97
C ALA A 477 -20.50 -17.27 -10.04
N THR A 478 -21.27 -18.29 -10.46
CA THR A 478 -20.80 -19.15 -11.55
C THR A 478 -20.83 -18.40 -12.87
N THR A 479 -19.96 -18.76 -13.81
CA THR A 479 -19.98 -18.20 -15.18
C THR A 479 -21.33 -18.42 -15.88
N GLY A 480 -22.00 -19.55 -15.58
CA GLY A 480 -23.37 -19.82 -16.03
C GLY A 480 -24.41 -18.89 -15.43
N ASP A 481 -24.27 -18.47 -14.16
CA ASP A 481 -25.15 -17.47 -13.55
C ASP A 481 -24.97 -16.09 -14.20
N TYR A 482 -23.72 -15.68 -14.45
CA TYR A 482 -23.44 -14.44 -15.17
C TYR A 482 -24.05 -14.46 -16.57
N GLY A 483 -23.79 -15.51 -17.36
CA GLY A 483 -24.34 -15.64 -18.71
C GLY A 483 -25.87 -15.60 -18.73
N ARG A 484 -26.54 -16.34 -17.85
CA ARG A 484 -28.01 -16.32 -17.73
C ARG A 484 -28.54 -14.94 -17.35
N ALA A 485 -27.92 -14.27 -16.40
CA ALA A 485 -28.35 -12.96 -15.94
C ALA A 485 -28.21 -11.89 -17.04
N LEU A 486 -27.09 -11.90 -17.78
CA LEU A 486 -26.86 -10.98 -18.91
C LEU A 486 -27.85 -11.21 -20.06
N LEU A 487 -28.14 -12.48 -20.39
CA LEU A 487 -29.17 -12.82 -21.38
C LEU A 487 -30.55 -12.34 -20.93
N ALA A 488 -30.91 -12.53 -19.67
CA ALA A 488 -32.19 -12.08 -19.12
C ALA A 488 -32.33 -10.55 -19.13
N LEU A 489 -31.22 -9.82 -19.02
CA LEU A 489 -31.17 -8.36 -19.14
C LEU A 489 -31.23 -7.87 -20.60
N GLY A 490 -31.12 -8.76 -21.59
CA GLY A 490 -31.09 -8.39 -22.99
C GLY A 490 -29.76 -7.78 -23.43
N VAL A 491 -28.65 -8.09 -22.75
CA VAL A 491 -27.32 -7.66 -23.19
C VAL A 491 -27.07 -8.18 -24.60
N PRO A 492 -26.65 -7.33 -25.56
CA PRO A 492 -26.53 -7.74 -26.96
C PRO A 492 -25.56 -8.90 -27.15
N THR A 493 -25.97 -9.90 -27.94
CA THR A 493 -25.11 -11.02 -28.32
C THR A 493 -24.72 -10.96 -29.80
N ARG A 494 -23.64 -11.65 -30.15
CA ARG A 494 -23.10 -11.76 -31.51
C ARG A 494 -22.81 -13.23 -31.81
N ALA A 495 -23.23 -13.68 -32.99
CA ALA A 495 -22.98 -15.06 -33.43
C ALA A 495 -21.51 -15.31 -33.77
N ASN A 496 -20.81 -14.29 -34.29
CA ASN A 496 -19.39 -14.37 -34.63
C ASN A 496 -18.63 -13.15 -34.10
N PRO A 497 -18.15 -13.20 -32.84
CA PRO A 497 -17.40 -12.12 -32.22
C PRO A 497 -15.91 -12.13 -32.58
N SER A 498 -15.41 -13.18 -33.22
CA SER A 498 -13.99 -13.33 -33.59
C SER A 498 -13.60 -12.40 -34.75
N PRO A 499 -12.35 -11.91 -34.81
CA PRO A 499 -11.82 -11.25 -35.99
C PRO A 499 -11.93 -12.13 -37.22
N THR A 500 -12.29 -11.56 -38.36
CA THR A 500 -12.31 -12.28 -39.65
C THR A 500 -10.88 -12.45 -40.18
N SER A 501 -10.67 -13.41 -41.08
CA SER A 501 -9.36 -13.58 -41.75
C SER A 501 -8.88 -12.29 -42.41
N ALA A 502 -9.78 -11.57 -43.11
CA ALA A 502 -9.44 -10.29 -43.72
C ALA A 502 -9.03 -9.20 -42.70
N GLN A 503 -9.57 -9.23 -41.48
CA GLN A 503 -9.12 -8.34 -40.41
C GLN A 503 -7.76 -8.77 -39.86
N ILE A 504 -7.49 -10.06 -39.75
CA ILE A 504 -6.19 -10.59 -39.33
C ILE A 504 -5.12 -10.20 -40.34
N ASP A 505 -5.33 -10.49 -41.62
CA ASP A 505 -4.38 -10.21 -42.71
C ASP A 505 -4.06 -8.72 -42.83
N LYS A 506 -5.04 -7.85 -42.54
CA LYS A 506 -4.85 -6.39 -42.52
C LYS A 506 -3.81 -5.95 -41.49
N PHE A 507 -3.75 -6.59 -40.33
CA PHE A 507 -2.91 -6.17 -39.22
C PHE A 507 -1.67 -7.03 -39.04
N LEU A 508 -1.60 -8.20 -39.66
CA LEU A 508 -0.46 -9.11 -39.57
C LEU A 508 -0.01 -9.51 -40.99
N PRO A 509 0.84 -8.71 -41.65
CA PRO A 509 1.37 -9.08 -42.97
C PRO A 509 2.23 -10.35 -42.85
N SER A 510 2.16 -11.23 -43.85
CA SER A 510 2.99 -12.43 -43.90
C SER A 510 4.46 -12.04 -44.05
N LEU A 511 5.38 -12.86 -43.51
CA LEU A 511 6.81 -12.69 -43.79
C LEU A 511 7.10 -12.78 -45.31
N ASP A 512 6.27 -13.54 -46.04
CA ASP A 512 6.36 -13.70 -47.49
C ASP A 512 5.98 -12.43 -48.27
N ASP A 513 5.13 -11.56 -47.69
CA ASP A 513 4.68 -10.31 -48.34
C ASP A 513 5.81 -9.27 -48.49
N THR A 514 6.93 -9.49 -47.79
CA THR A 514 8.14 -8.65 -47.88
C THR A 514 9.22 -9.23 -48.78
N GLY A 515 9.04 -10.46 -49.28
CA GLY A 515 10.00 -11.19 -50.10
C GLY A 515 9.92 -10.94 -51.62
N SER A 516 8.84 -10.31 -52.11
CA SER A 516 8.60 -10.15 -53.56
C SER A 516 9.03 -8.80 -54.16
N GLU A 517 9.57 -7.88 -53.36
CA GLU A 517 10.15 -6.62 -53.87
C GLU A 517 11.65 -6.51 -53.54
N ARG A 518 12.47 -7.19 -54.37
CA ARG A 518 13.76 -6.76 -54.95
C ARG A 518 14.69 -7.96 -55.14
N ASP A 519 14.38 -8.72 -56.18
CA ASP A 519 15.40 -9.50 -56.89
C ASP A 519 15.43 -9.02 -58.35
N SER A 520 15.91 -7.79 -58.54
CA SER A 520 16.26 -7.25 -59.85
C SER A 520 17.32 -6.18 -59.71
N GLY A 521 18.58 -6.58 -59.77
CA GLY A 521 19.71 -5.66 -59.96
C GLY A 521 20.91 -5.99 -59.08
N GLY A 522 21.71 -6.98 -59.48
CA GLY A 522 23.05 -7.14 -58.93
C GLY A 522 23.91 -5.91 -59.25
N ARG A 523 24.41 -5.24 -58.20
CA ARG A 523 25.75 -4.60 -58.11
C ARG A 523 25.92 -3.84 -56.78
N GLY A 524 26.92 -4.26 -56.00
CA GLY A 524 27.60 -3.43 -55.01
C GLY A 524 26.97 -3.35 -53.62
N GLY A 525 27.57 -4.03 -52.65
CA GLY A 525 27.26 -3.85 -51.22
C GLY A 525 27.61 -2.43 -50.76
N GLY A 526 26.61 -1.56 -50.68
CA GLY A 526 26.70 -0.26 -50.04
C GLY A 526 26.10 -0.31 -48.64
N ARG A 527 26.95 -0.29 -47.61
CA ARG A 527 26.52 0.09 -46.25
C ARG A 527 25.95 1.52 -46.32
N GLY A 528 24.76 1.73 -45.76
CA GLY A 528 24.25 3.08 -45.53
C GLY A 528 25.26 3.92 -44.71
N PRO A 529 25.27 5.25 -44.88
CA PRO A 529 26.29 6.09 -44.25
C PRO A 529 26.25 5.94 -42.74
N GLU A 530 27.38 5.53 -42.16
CA GLU A 530 27.60 5.43 -40.72
C GLU A 530 27.32 6.80 -40.09
N LEU A 531 26.46 6.84 -39.07
CA LEU A 531 26.07 8.08 -38.40
C LEU A 531 26.96 8.29 -37.17
N ALA A 532 27.44 9.51 -36.97
CA ALA A 532 28.10 9.90 -35.73
C ALA A 532 27.06 9.97 -34.57
N PRO A 533 27.48 9.96 -33.29
CA PRO A 533 26.58 10.11 -32.14
C PRO A 533 25.72 11.39 -32.16
N SER A 534 26.09 12.38 -32.97
CA SER A 534 25.32 13.60 -33.25
C SER A 534 24.18 13.41 -34.27
N GLY A 535 24.02 12.21 -34.83
CA GLY A 535 23.02 11.90 -35.87
C GLY A 535 23.38 12.40 -37.27
N ARG A 536 24.56 13.00 -37.46
CA ARG A 536 25.07 13.46 -38.77
C ARG A 536 25.87 12.35 -39.49
N PRO A 537 25.94 12.35 -40.84
CA PRO A 537 26.78 11.41 -41.58
C PRO A 537 28.25 11.52 -41.14
N ALA A 538 28.87 10.39 -40.78
CA ALA A 538 30.24 10.35 -40.29
C ALA A 538 31.25 10.93 -41.31
N ALA A 539 30.98 10.77 -42.61
CA ALA A 539 31.79 11.38 -43.68
C ALA A 539 31.80 12.92 -43.63
N GLN A 540 30.71 13.54 -43.20
CA GLN A 540 30.61 14.99 -43.06
C GLN A 540 31.44 15.47 -41.86
N VAL A 541 31.39 14.73 -40.75
CA VAL A 541 32.16 15.02 -39.54
C VAL A 541 33.66 14.81 -39.78
N ALA A 542 34.03 13.79 -40.56
CA ALA A 542 35.42 13.54 -40.95
C ALA A 542 35.99 14.65 -41.83
N ALA A 543 35.21 15.16 -42.80
CA ALA A 543 35.62 16.29 -43.63
C ALA A 543 35.77 17.61 -42.84
N GLU A 544 34.98 17.80 -41.79
CA GLU A 544 35.06 18.97 -40.89
C GLU A 544 36.30 18.93 -39.98
N MET A 545 36.87 17.75 -39.71
CA MET A 545 37.92 17.56 -38.70
C MET A 545 39.35 17.57 -39.24
N GLY A 546 39.55 17.45 -40.56
CA GLY A 546 40.85 17.58 -41.25
C GLY A 546 41.87 16.46 -40.98
N ASP A 547 42.59 16.03 -42.03
CA ASP A 547 43.59 14.94 -42.00
C ASP A 547 44.92 15.35 -41.36
N GLN A 548 44.96 15.53 -40.04
CA GLN A 548 46.21 15.50 -39.30
C GLN A 548 46.04 14.59 -38.10
N TYR A 549 46.72 13.44 -38.12
CA TYR A 549 47.31 12.67 -37.01
C TYR A 549 47.42 11.20 -37.44
N GLY A 550 48.55 10.83 -38.06
CA GLY A 550 48.90 9.44 -38.34
C GLY A 550 49.49 8.78 -37.09
N VAL A 551 48.80 7.76 -36.56
CA VAL A 551 49.33 6.88 -35.50
C VAL A 551 49.06 5.43 -35.89
N ALA A 552 50.07 4.57 -35.76
CA ALA A 552 49.99 3.15 -36.13
C ALA A 552 49.03 2.38 -35.20
N LEU A 553 48.19 1.53 -35.80
CA LEU A 553 47.28 0.63 -35.11
C LEU A 553 48.00 -0.65 -34.65
N HIS A 554 47.38 -1.36 -33.72
CA HIS A 554 47.95 -2.50 -33.00
C HIS A 554 48.22 -3.74 -33.90
N ASP A 555 47.71 -3.75 -35.13
CA ASP A 555 47.95 -4.75 -36.17
C ASP A 555 49.04 -4.34 -37.18
N GLY A 556 49.69 -3.19 -36.98
CA GLY A 556 50.73 -2.66 -37.85
C GLY A 556 50.22 -1.87 -39.06
N SER A 557 48.90 -1.68 -39.21
CA SER A 557 48.34 -0.80 -40.24
C SER A 557 48.36 0.67 -39.79
N LEU A 558 48.56 1.59 -40.75
CA LEU A 558 48.41 3.03 -40.53
C LEU A 558 46.92 3.38 -40.55
N GLY A 559 46.36 3.78 -39.42
CA GLY A 559 45.01 4.32 -39.36
C GLY A 559 44.98 5.71 -40.02
N SER A 560 44.01 5.95 -40.89
CA SER A 560 43.97 7.18 -41.71
C SER A 560 43.36 8.38 -40.99
N ASN A 561 42.66 8.17 -39.86
CA ASN A 561 42.22 9.25 -38.97
C ASN A 561 41.93 8.76 -37.53
N ALA A 562 41.78 9.71 -36.59
CA ALA A 562 41.55 9.46 -35.17
C ALA A 562 40.26 8.65 -34.86
N TYR A 563 39.31 8.62 -35.80
CA TYR A 563 38.06 7.86 -35.66
C TYR A 563 38.31 6.35 -35.79
N GLU A 564 39.17 5.93 -36.71
CA GLU A 564 39.55 4.53 -36.88
C GLU A 564 40.30 4.00 -35.65
N VAL A 565 41.17 4.82 -35.07
CA VAL A 565 41.91 4.50 -33.83
C VAL A 565 40.98 4.31 -32.64
N ALA A 566 39.99 5.20 -32.47
CA ALA A 566 39.01 5.10 -31.38
C ALA A 566 38.11 3.86 -31.51
N ASN A 567 37.72 3.49 -32.73
CA ASN A 567 36.91 2.31 -32.99
C ASN A 567 37.72 1.00 -32.86
N ALA A 568 39.00 0.99 -33.22
CA ALA A 568 39.90 -0.14 -32.99
C ALA A 568 40.13 -0.38 -31.49
N ALA A 569 40.37 0.68 -30.70
CA ALA A 569 40.52 0.60 -29.25
C ALA A 569 39.24 0.07 -28.57
N ARG A 570 38.05 0.48 -29.03
CA ARG A 570 36.76 -0.05 -28.52
C ARG A 570 36.55 -1.53 -28.81
N ARG A 571 36.95 -2.00 -30.00
CA ARG A 571 36.87 -3.43 -30.35
C ARG A 571 37.83 -4.26 -29.52
N ALA A 572 39.05 -3.76 -29.27
CA ALA A 572 40.00 -4.42 -28.37
C ALA A 572 39.47 -4.51 -26.92
N ALA A 573 38.79 -3.46 -26.43
CA ALA A 573 38.17 -3.46 -25.10
C ALA A 573 36.95 -4.42 -24.99
N ALA A 574 36.23 -4.65 -26.09
CA ALA A 574 35.06 -5.53 -26.11
C ALA A 574 35.40 -7.03 -26.11
N VAL A 575 36.62 -7.41 -26.53
CA VAL A 575 37.06 -8.81 -26.61
C VAL A 575 37.73 -9.30 -25.30
N GLY A 576 38.11 -8.40 -24.39
CA GLY A 576 38.81 -8.74 -23.13
C GLY A 576 37.92 -9.12 -21.92
N GLY A 577 36.64 -9.38 -22.11
CA GLY A 577 35.67 -9.61 -21.02
C GLY A 577 35.73 -10.98 -20.35
N GLY A 578 36.87 -11.38 -19.78
CA GLY A 578 37.02 -12.55 -18.91
C GLY A 578 37.07 -12.18 -17.43
N SER A 579 36.05 -12.60 -16.67
CA SER A 579 35.96 -12.74 -15.20
C SER A 579 37.03 -12.05 -14.30
N SER A 580 36.69 -10.89 -13.72
CA SER A 580 37.02 -10.58 -12.31
C SER A 580 36.14 -9.44 -11.75
N LYS A 581 35.69 -9.57 -10.49
CA LYS A 581 34.84 -8.60 -9.78
C LYS A 581 35.67 -7.37 -9.36
N ALA A 582 35.80 -6.37 -10.22
CA ALA A 582 36.25 -5.03 -9.83
C ALA A 582 35.05 -4.17 -9.37
N THR A 583 35.17 -3.56 -8.19
CA THR A 583 34.14 -2.69 -7.61
C THR A 583 33.98 -1.39 -8.41
N ALA A 584 32.80 -0.76 -8.35
CA ALA A 584 32.50 0.46 -9.11
C ALA A 584 33.50 1.61 -8.83
N LYS A 585 34.09 1.64 -7.63
CA LYS A 585 35.14 2.59 -7.26
C LYS A 585 36.44 2.38 -8.04
N GLN A 586 36.88 1.12 -8.17
CA GLN A 586 38.09 0.76 -8.92
C GLN A 586 37.95 1.01 -10.42
N LYS A 587 36.75 0.80 -10.99
CA LYS A 587 36.47 1.14 -12.39
C LYS A 587 36.50 2.65 -12.65
N ARG A 588 36.12 3.46 -11.66
CA ARG A 588 36.13 4.93 -11.76
C ARG A 588 37.54 5.50 -11.60
N GLU A 589 38.33 4.98 -10.66
CA GLU A 589 39.74 5.36 -10.49
C GLU A 589 40.57 5.01 -11.74
N ALA A 590 40.37 3.82 -12.33
CA ALA A 590 41.04 3.43 -13.58
C ALA A 590 40.63 4.29 -14.78
N ALA A 591 39.37 4.75 -14.83
CA ALA A 591 38.90 5.65 -15.89
C ALA A 591 39.43 7.08 -15.74
N GLU A 592 39.56 7.58 -14.51
CA GLU A 592 40.17 8.88 -14.20
C GLU A 592 41.68 8.86 -14.48
N GLU A 593 42.38 7.78 -14.16
CA GLU A 593 43.81 7.60 -14.44
C GLU A 593 44.10 7.49 -15.96
N ALA A 594 43.27 6.75 -16.70
CA ALA A 594 43.36 6.69 -18.16
C ALA A 594 43.06 8.04 -18.84
N ALA A 595 42.10 8.80 -18.29
CA ALA A 595 41.77 10.14 -18.77
C ALA A 595 42.84 11.20 -18.40
N HIS A 596 43.67 10.95 -17.38
CA HIS A 596 44.82 11.77 -17.04
C HIS A 596 46.01 11.45 -17.95
N ALA A 597 46.31 10.17 -18.20
CA ALA A 597 47.37 9.74 -19.11
C ALA A 597 47.14 10.18 -20.56
N ALA A 598 45.88 10.19 -21.03
CA ALA A 598 45.51 10.72 -22.34
C ALA A 598 45.69 12.24 -22.48
N ARG A 599 45.70 12.98 -21.36
CA ARG A 599 45.89 14.44 -21.35
C ARG A 599 47.35 14.86 -21.17
N SER A 600 48.20 14.01 -20.60
CA SER A 600 49.61 14.34 -20.32
C SER A 600 50.59 13.91 -21.42
N GLY A 601 50.16 13.16 -22.45
CA GLY A 601 51.00 12.86 -23.61
C GLY A 601 52.21 11.94 -23.35
N GLU A 602 52.34 11.35 -22.16
CA GLU A 602 53.43 10.42 -21.83
C GLU A 602 52.92 8.97 -21.77
N VAL A 603 53.30 8.17 -22.76
CA VAL A 603 53.11 6.71 -22.73
C VAL A 603 54.43 6.05 -22.35
N THR A 604 54.56 5.61 -21.10
CA THR A 604 55.61 4.65 -20.72
C THR A 604 54.96 3.33 -20.33
N VAL A 605 55.19 2.29 -21.13
CA VAL A 605 54.71 0.92 -20.86
C VAL A 605 55.62 0.26 -19.82
N ARG A 606 55.08 -0.06 -18.63
CA ARG A 606 55.69 -1.04 -17.71
C ARG A 606 54.92 -2.37 -17.79
N ARG A 607 55.63 -3.43 -18.18
CA ARG A 607 55.18 -4.83 -18.11
C ARG A 607 55.33 -5.34 -16.67
N ALA A 608 54.34 -6.09 -16.18
CA ALA A 608 54.48 -6.97 -15.01
C ALA A 608 53.99 -8.40 -15.38
N PRO A 609 54.46 -9.44 -14.67
CA PRO A 609 54.85 -10.72 -15.28
C PRO A 609 53.78 -11.81 -15.22
N ALA A 610 53.94 -12.81 -16.08
CA ALA A 610 53.12 -14.02 -16.15
C ALA A 610 53.37 -14.93 -14.94
N ALA A 611 52.29 -15.46 -14.36
CA ALA A 611 52.33 -16.58 -13.41
C ALA A 611 51.49 -17.75 -13.95
N SER A 612 52.10 -18.94 -13.85
CA SER A 612 51.77 -20.21 -14.48
C SER A 612 50.51 -20.90 -13.96
N ALA A 613 49.87 -21.66 -14.85
CA ALA A 613 48.85 -22.65 -14.53
C ALA A 613 49.46 -23.84 -13.76
N ALA A 614 48.77 -24.29 -12.71
CA ALA A 614 48.96 -25.59 -12.10
C ALA A 614 47.61 -26.31 -12.06
N ALA A 615 47.65 -27.57 -12.50
CA ALA A 615 46.58 -28.53 -12.59
C ALA A 615 46.00 -28.91 -11.21
N VAL A 616 44.73 -29.33 -11.20
CA VAL A 616 44.17 -30.15 -10.13
C VAL A 616 43.32 -31.24 -10.79
N ASP A 617 43.88 -32.45 -10.81
CA ASP A 617 43.14 -33.72 -10.79
C ASP A 617 42.80 -34.06 -9.33
N ASP A 618 41.60 -34.59 -9.16
CA ASP A 618 40.97 -35.37 -8.08
C ASP A 618 41.67 -35.57 -6.71
N PHE A 619 40.94 -35.22 -5.64
CA PHE A 619 40.48 -36.14 -4.58
C PHE A 619 39.29 -35.55 -3.79
#